data_AF-A0AAW5R7C2-F1
#
_entry.id   AF-A0AAW5R7C2-F1
#
_cell.length_a   1.000
_cell.length_b   1.000
_cell.length_c   1.000
_cell.angle_alpha   90.00
_cell.angle_beta   90.00
_cell.angle_gamma   90.00
#
_symmetry.space_group_name_H-M   'P 1'
#
loop_
_entity.id
_entity.type
_entity.pdbx_description
1 polymer ?
#
loop_
_entity_poly.entity_id
_entity_poly.type
_entity_poly.pdbx_seq_one_letter_code
_entity_poly.pdbx_strand_id
1 'polypeptide(L)'
;MPPRSIAPFPIRRADLRRAALSLALALVIAPLPGAGRDAAKAAKVDTPVCRVHLQKIDTTLGHARQRLEDAIQKDLAAECAAMHGQVRAMLEVRNIYRRCIDGQERYETVAEMDTSIEETANRIDARCAPRSVEAEAARID
;
A
#
# COMPACT_ATOMS: atom_id res chain seq x y z
N MET A 1 -54.72 19.49 -0.20
CA MET A 1 -53.49 18.77 0.19
C MET A 1 -52.29 19.65 -0.12
N PRO A 2 -51.58 20.23 0.85
CA PRO A 2 -50.30 20.92 0.61
C PRO A 2 -49.10 19.95 0.71
N PRO A 3 -47.99 20.19 -0.02
CA PRO A 3 -46.78 19.38 0.07
C PRO A 3 -45.99 19.68 1.36
N ARG A 4 -45.41 18.63 1.95
CA ARG A 4 -44.56 18.70 3.14
C ARG A 4 -43.19 19.28 2.78
N SER A 5 -42.85 20.40 3.44
CA SER A 5 -41.52 21.03 3.41
C SER A 5 -40.53 20.15 4.19
N ILE A 6 -39.46 19.69 3.54
CA ILE A 6 -38.35 18.96 4.18
C ILE A 6 -37.31 20.01 4.60
N ALA A 7 -37.16 20.22 5.92
CA ALA A 7 -36.11 21.07 6.46
C ALA A 7 -34.74 20.40 6.29
N PRO A 8 -33.66 21.14 5.96
CA PRO A 8 -32.32 20.59 5.93
C PRO A 8 -31.79 20.38 7.36
N PHE A 9 -31.38 19.15 7.66
CA PHE A 9 -30.67 18.82 8.90
C PHE A 9 -29.30 19.53 8.93
N PRO A 10 -28.96 20.27 9.99
CA PRO A 10 -27.63 20.85 10.13
C PRO A 10 -26.63 19.76 10.49
N ILE A 11 -25.82 19.33 9.52
CA ILE A 11 -24.70 18.41 9.73
C ILE A 11 -23.68 19.10 10.65
N ARG A 12 -23.57 18.62 11.90
CA ARG A 12 -22.60 19.13 12.88
C ARG A 12 -21.19 18.67 12.48
N ARG A 13 -20.25 19.62 12.41
CA ARG A 13 -18.82 19.40 12.08
C ARG A 13 -18.12 18.35 12.98
N ALA A 14 -18.69 18.03 14.15
CA ALA A 14 -18.17 17.02 15.06
C ALA A 14 -18.33 15.58 14.53
N ASP A 15 -19.41 15.31 13.78
CA ASP A 15 -19.67 13.97 13.24
C ASP A 15 -18.74 13.63 12.06
N LEU A 16 -18.31 14.66 11.31
CA LEU A 16 -17.29 14.52 10.26
C LEU A 16 -15.92 14.12 10.81
N ARG A 17 -15.54 14.62 12.00
CA ARG A 17 -14.23 14.29 12.61
C ARG A 17 -14.16 12.85 13.10
N ARG A 18 -15.27 12.31 13.61
CA ARG A 18 -15.34 10.90 14.03
C ARG A 18 -15.40 9.93 12.84
N ALA A 19 -16.06 10.31 11.74
CA ALA A 19 -16.06 9.50 10.53
C ALA A 19 -14.66 9.41 9.87
N ALA A 20 -13.88 10.49 9.91
CA ALA A 20 -12.51 10.51 9.37
C ALA A 20 -11.56 9.61 10.16
N LEU A 21 -11.70 9.53 11.49
CA LEU A 21 -10.88 8.67 12.34
C LEU A 21 -11.17 7.18 12.15
N SER A 22 -12.43 6.81 11.86
CA SER A 22 -12.81 5.41 11.60
C SER A 22 -12.35 4.90 10.23
N LEU A 23 -12.26 5.77 9.21
CA LEU A 23 -11.72 5.39 7.90
C LEU A 23 -10.20 5.19 7.91
N ALA A 24 -9.47 5.94 8.74
CA ALA A 24 -8.02 5.82 8.84
C ALA A 24 -7.57 4.46 9.42
N LEU A 25 -8.38 3.86 10.30
CA LEU A 25 -8.04 2.58 10.94
C LEU A 25 -8.39 1.35 10.09
N ALA A 26 -9.31 1.47 9.13
CA ALA A 26 -9.73 0.35 8.28
C ALA A 26 -8.67 -0.03 7.22
N LEU A 27 -7.76 0.89 6.86
CA LEU A 27 -6.73 0.67 5.85
C LEU A 27 -5.45 -0.02 6.38
N VAL A 28 -5.33 -0.20 7.70
CA VAL A 28 -4.14 -0.84 8.31
C VAL A 28 -4.19 -2.37 8.19
N ILE A 29 -5.38 -2.93 7.94
CA ILE A 29 -5.63 -4.39 7.85
C ILE A 29 -6.21 -4.75 6.48
N ALA A 30 -5.83 -4.05 5.41
CA ALA A 30 -6.03 -4.61 4.09
C ALA A 30 -5.05 -5.79 3.94
N PRO A 31 -5.51 -7.04 3.74
CA PRO A 31 -4.63 -8.11 3.31
C PRO A 31 -3.95 -7.63 2.03
N LEU A 32 -2.62 -7.71 1.99
CA LEU A 32 -1.83 -7.34 0.82
C LEU A 32 -2.43 -8.03 -0.41
N PRO A 33 -2.77 -7.28 -1.48
CA PRO A 33 -3.05 -7.89 -2.77
C PRO A 33 -1.83 -8.75 -3.13
N GLY A 34 -2.05 -10.03 -3.40
CA GLY A 34 -0.96 -10.99 -3.67
C GLY A 34 -0.54 -11.92 -2.52
N ALA A 35 -1.08 -11.77 -1.30
CA ALA A 35 -1.01 -12.84 -0.26
C ALA A 35 -2.20 -13.82 -0.37
N GLY A 36 -2.85 -13.85 -1.54
CA GLY A 36 -3.94 -14.73 -1.86
C GLY A 36 -3.44 -16.15 -2.09
N ARG A 37 -4.09 -17.10 -1.43
CA ARG A 37 -3.88 -18.56 -1.54
C ARG A 37 -4.00 -19.11 -2.99
N ASP A 38 -4.33 -18.27 -3.96
CA ASP A 38 -4.56 -18.61 -5.36
C ASP A 38 -3.30 -18.61 -6.22
N ALA A 39 -2.20 -17.95 -5.80
CA ALA A 39 -0.89 -18.10 -6.45
C ALA A 39 -0.35 -19.55 -6.44
N ALA A 40 -0.98 -20.45 -5.67
CA ALA A 40 -0.71 -21.88 -5.70
C ALA A 40 -1.29 -22.58 -6.94
N LYS A 41 -2.29 -22.01 -7.62
CA LYS A 41 -2.96 -22.57 -8.81
C LYS A 41 -2.45 -22.01 -10.14
N ALA A 42 -1.61 -20.97 -10.10
CA ALA A 42 -0.96 -20.43 -11.28
C ALA A 42 -0.21 -21.47 -12.10
N ALA A 43 -0.34 -21.36 -13.42
CA ALA A 43 0.65 -21.90 -14.33
C ALA A 43 1.99 -21.22 -14.02
N LYS A 44 2.89 -21.94 -13.35
CA LYS A 44 4.22 -21.46 -12.99
C LYS A 44 5.22 -21.91 -14.03
N VAL A 45 6.19 -21.04 -14.33
CA VAL A 45 7.35 -21.42 -15.12
C VAL A 45 8.22 -22.33 -14.24
N ASP A 46 8.22 -23.63 -14.54
CA ASP A 46 8.91 -24.64 -13.72
C ASP A 46 10.42 -24.67 -13.97
N THR A 47 11.10 -23.60 -13.54
CA THR A 47 12.56 -23.53 -13.50
C THR A 47 13.05 -23.42 -12.06
N PRO A 48 14.24 -23.93 -11.73
CA PRO A 48 14.83 -23.77 -10.40
C PRO A 48 14.91 -22.31 -9.95
N VAL A 49 15.23 -21.41 -10.88
CA VAL A 49 15.31 -19.96 -10.64
C VAL A 49 13.95 -19.40 -10.23
N CYS A 50 12.86 -19.78 -10.91
CA CYS A 50 11.54 -19.29 -10.59
C CYS A 50 11.01 -19.82 -9.26
N ARG A 51 11.32 -21.07 -8.89
CA ARG A 51 10.95 -21.59 -7.57
C ARG A 51 11.59 -20.78 -6.44
N VAL A 52 12.90 -20.49 -6.55
CA VAL A 52 13.63 -19.69 -5.56
C VAL A 52 13.09 -18.26 -5.51
N HIS A 53 12.86 -17.63 -6.66
CA HIS A 53 12.33 -16.26 -6.70
C HIS A 53 10.92 -16.16 -6.12
N LEU A 54 10.02 -17.08 -6.45
CA LEU A 54 8.66 -17.08 -5.91
C LEU A 54 8.65 -17.29 -4.39
N GLN A 55 9.51 -18.15 -3.86
CA GLN A 55 9.67 -18.34 -2.40
C GLN A 55 10.18 -17.09 -1.68
N LYS A 56 10.92 -16.22 -2.37
CA LYS A 56 11.47 -14.99 -1.78
C LYS A 56 10.42 -13.90 -1.60
N ILE A 57 9.29 -13.95 -2.31
CA ILE A 57 8.32 -12.85 -2.37
C ILE A 57 7.82 -12.45 -0.98
N ASP A 58 7.33 -13.42 -0.22
CA ASP A 58 6.77 -13.17 1.12
C ASP A 58 7.82 -12.54 2.05
N THR A 59 9.06 -13.04 1.99
CA THR A 59 10.17 -12.50 2.76
C THR A 59 10.53 -11.08 2.33
N THR A 60 10.59 -10.80 1.01
CA THR A 60 10.88 -9.48 0.47
C THR A 60 9.83 -8.44 0.89
N LEU A 61 8.54 -8.76 0.70
CA LEU A 61 7.45 -7.86 1.08
C LEU A 61 7.34 -7.72 2.61
N GLY A 62 7.49 -8.82 3.35
CA GLY A 62 7.47 -8.84 4.81
C GLY A 62 8.56 -7.96 5.41
N HIS A 63 9.80 -8.06 4.94
CA HIS A 63 10.90 -7.20 5.39
C HIS A 63 10.72 -5.73 5.02
N ALA A 64 10.11 -5.44 3.87
CA ALA A 64 9.83 -4.06 3.48
C ALA A 64 8.74 -3.46 4.38
N ARG A 65 7.70 -4.23 4.69
CA ARG A 65 6.63 -3.85 5.62
C ARG A 65 7.18 -3.60 7.02
N GLN A 66 7.96 -4.53 7.57
CA GLN A 66 8.56 -4.37 8.90
C GLN A 66 9.41 -3.10 8.97
N ARG A 67 10.24 -2.84 7.95
CA ARG A 67 11.06 -1.61 7.89
C ARG A 67 10.21 -0.34 7.90
N LEU A 68 9.04 -0.36 7.24
CA LEU A 68 8.11 0.76 7.28
C LEU A 68 7.48 0.92 8.67
N GLU A 69 7.02 -0.17 9.28
CA GLU A 69 6.44 -0.15 10.63
C GLU A 69 7.45 0.39 11.67
N ASP A 70 8.71 -0.04 11.58
CA ASP A 70 9.80 0.45 12.43
C ASP A 70 10.14 1.92 12.17
N ALA A 71 9.99 2.39 10.92
CA ALA A 71 10.33 3.76 10.52
C ALA A 71 9.25 4.77 10.90
N ILE A 72 7.97 4.38 10.87
CA ILE A 72 6.83 5.22 11.29
C ILE A 72 7.00 5.72 12.74
N GLN A 73 7.68 4.94 13.59
CA GLN A 73 7.92 5.29 14.99
C GLN A 73 9.13 6.19 15.22
N LYS A 74 9.92 6.51 14.18
CA LYS A 74 11.18 7.28 14.32
C LYS A 74 10.97 8.75 13.98
N ASP A 75 10.81 9.04 12.70
CA ASP A 75 10.65 10.38 12.17
C ASP A 75 10.14 10.32 10.72
N LEU A 76 9.69 11.46 10.20
CA LEU A 76 9.13 11.55 8.85
C LEU A 76 10.15 11.21 7.74
N ALA A 77 11.43 11.53 7.94
CA ALA A 77 12.45 11.24 6.93
C ALA A 77 12.70 9.72 6.84
N ALA A 78 12.74 9.04 7.98
CA ALA A 78 12.83 7.59 8.07
C ALA A 78 11.60 6.92 7.45
N GLU A 79 10.39 7.41 7.77
CA GLU A 79 9.12 6.93 7.19
C GLU A 79 9.19 7.01 5.65
N CYS A 80 9.55 8.16 5.11
CA CYS A 80 9.65 8.39 3.67
C CYS A 80 10.70 7.50 3.00
N ALA A 81 11.88 7.36 3.60
CA ALA A 81 12.90 6.45 3.09
C ALA A 81 12.42 4.99 3.06
N ALA A 82 11.66 4.56 4.08
CA ALA A 82 11.08 3.23 4.15
C ALA A 82 9.97 3.01 3.12
N MET A 83 9.10 4.00 2.88
CA MET A 83 8.08 3.94 1.82
C MET A 83 8.71 3.81 0.43
N HIS A 84 9.78 4.56 0.13
CA HIS A 84 10.55 4.36 -1.10
C HIS A 84 11.18 2.96 -1.16
N GLY A 85 11.65 2.43 -0.04
CA GLY A 85 12.11 1.05 0.09
C GLY A 85 11.01 0.03 -0.25
N GLN A 86 9.78 0.27 0.19
CA GLN A 86 8.62 -0.56 -0.11
C GLN A 86 8.32 -0.59 -1.61
N VAL A 87 8.34 0.55 -2.29
CA VAL A 87 8.16 0.61 -3.75
C VAL A 87 9.21 -0.20 -4.49
N ARG A 88 10.49 -0.12 -4.08
CA ARG A 88 11.55 -0.94 -4.68
C ARG A 88 11.30 -2.44 -4.50
N ALA A 89 10.86 -2.86 -3.32
CA ALA A 89 10.51 -4.25 -3.05
C ALA A 89 9.32 -4.73 -3.90
N MET A 90 8.28 -3.89 -4.05
CA MET A 90 7.13 -4.21 -4.90
C MET A 90 7.52 -4.33 -6.38
N LEU A 91 8.40 -3.45 -6.88
CA LEU A 91 8.93 -3.54 -8.24
C LEU A 91 9.75 -4.83 -8.47
N GLU A 92 10.53 -5.26 -7.48
CA GLU A 92 11.24 -6.55 -7.53
C GLU A 92 10.25 -7.70 -7.66
N VAL A 93 9.24 -7.74 -6.80
CA VAL A 93 8.19 -8.78 -6.79
C VAL A 93 7.41 -8.81 -8.09
N ARG A 94 7.00 -7.64 -8.59
CA ARG A 94 6.36 -7.51 -9.91
C ARG A 94 7.20 -8.13 -11.02
N ASN A 95 8.51 -7.88 -11.02
CA ASN A 95 9.42 -8.44 -12.02
C ASN A 95 9.63 -9.96 -11.85
N ILE A 96 9.48 -10.49 -10.64
CA ILE A 96 9.43 -11.94 -10.41
C ILE A 96 8.16 -12.51 -11.02
N TYR A 97 6.98 -11.96 -10.70
CA TYR A 97 5.70 -12.43 -11.23
C TYR A 97 5.65 -12.40 -12.75
N ARG A 98 6.11 -11.30 -13.37
CA ARG A 98 6.17 -11.18 -14.83
C ARG A 98 6.99 -12.29 -15.50
N ARG A 99 8.02 -12.81 -14.82
CA ARG A 99 8.92 -13.84 -15.36
C ARG A 99 8.52 -15.27 -14.99
N CYS A 100 7.90 -15.46 -13.83
CA CYS A 100 7.76 -16.78 -13.21
C CYS A 100 6.33 -17.28 -13.09
N ILE A 101 5.34 -16.42 -13.34
CA ILE A 101 3.94 -16.79 -13.55
C ILE A 101 3.66 -16.70 -15.05
N ASP A 102 2.80 -17.58 -15.56
CA ASP A 102 2.34 -17.58 -16.94
C ASP A 102 0.81 -17.53 -17.05
N GLY A 103 0.30 -17.37 -18.27
CA GLY A 103 -1.13 -17.33 -18.55
C GLY A 103 -1.83 -16.07 -18.05
N GLN A 104 -3.15 -16.19 -17.86
CA GLN A 104 -4.02 -15.09 -17.43
C GLN A 104 -3.64 -14.54 -16.04
N GLU A 105 -3.26 -15.43 -15.12
CA GLU A 105 -2.90 -15.07 -13.75
C GLU A 105 -1.67 -14.15 -13.68
N ARG A 106 -0.74 -14.27 -14.64
CA ARG A 106 0.38 -13.33 -14.76
C ARG A 106 -0.13 -11.91 -14.95
N TYR A 107 -1.11 -11.71 -15.84
CA TYR A 107 -1.63 -10.38 -16.15
C TYR A 107 -2.35 -9.78 -14.95
N GLU A 108 -3.20 -10.57 -14.29
CA GLU A 108 -3.95 -10.15 -13.11
C GLU A 108 -3.01 -9.80 -11.96
N THR A 109 -2.06 -10.69 -11.64
CA THR A 109 -1.11 -10.47 -10.54
C THR A 109 -0.19 -9.27 -10.82
N VAL A 110 0.30 -9.11 -12.05
CA VAL A 110 1.13 -7.95 -12.41
C VAL A 110 0.32 -6.66 -12.37
N ALA A 111 -0.94 -6.67 -12.80
CA ALA A 111 -1.83 -5.51 -12.75
C ALA A 111 -2.16 -5.10 -11.30
N GLU A 112 -2.47 -6.04 -10.41
CA GLU A 112 -2.66 -5.77 -8.98
C GLU A 112 -1.43 -5.14 -8.33
N MET A 113 -0.24 -5.65 -8.69
CA MET A 113 1.02 -5.09 -8.23
C MET A 113 1.26 -3.67 -8.78
N ASP A 114 0.92 -3.42 -10.05
CA ASP A 114 1.02 -2.08 -10.66
C ASP A 114 0.14 -1.07 -9.94
N THR A 115 -1.12 -1.42 -9.67
CA THR A 115 -2.03 -0.58 -8.87
C THR A 115 -1.46 -0.31 -7.48
N SER A 116 -0.96 -1.34 -6.78
CA SER A 116 -0.39 -1.19 -5.44
C SER A 116 0.85 -0.29 -5.41
N ILE A 117 1.67 -0.35 -6.46
CA ILE A 117 2.84 0.52 -6.65
C ILE A 117 2.40 1.97 -6.85
N GLU A 118 1.41 2.20 -7.72
CA GLU A 118 0.87 3.54 -8.00
C GLU A 118 0.24 4.16 -6.74
N GLU A 119 -0.58 3.42 -5.99
CA GLU A 119 -1.16 3.88 -4.73
C GLU A 119 -0.08 4.26 -3.71
N THR A 120 0.98 3.46 -3.61
CA THR A 120 2.08 3.75 -2.70
C THR A 120 2.89 4.96 -3.16
N ALA A 121 3.11 5.13 -4.46
CA ALA A 121 3.78 6.30 -5.02
C ALA A 121 2.97 7.58 -4.75
N ASN A 122 1.67 7.55 -4.98
CA ASN A 122 0.77 8.66 -4.67
C ASN A 122 0.81 9.02 -3.17
N ARG A 123 0.89 8.01 -2.30
CA ARG A 123 1.04 8.22 -0.85
C ARG A 123 2.38 8.86 -0.49
N ILE A 124 3.47 8.45 -1.16
CA ILE A 124 4.79 9.08 -1.01
C ILE A 124 4.71 10.54 -1.43
N ASP A 125 4.13 10.85 -2.59
CA ASP A 125 4.05 12.24 -3.08
C ASP A 125 3.26 13.14 -2.12
N ALA A 126 2.17 12.61 -1.55
CA ALA A 126 1.37 13.33 -0.57
C ALA A 126 2.08 13.55 0.78
N ARG A 127 2.88 12.57 1.23
CA ARG A 127 3.48 12.55 2.58
C ARG A 127 4.89 13.15 2.62
N CYS A 128 5.68 12.85 1.60
CA CYS A 128 7.13 13.03 1.55
C CYS A 128 7.57 14.24 0.72
N ALA A 129 6.64 15.13 0.36
CA ALA A 129 6.98 16.39 -0.27
C ALA A 129 8.01 17.18 0.57
N PRO A 130 8.96 17.91 -0.06
CA PRO A 130 10.05 18.59 0.66
C PRO A 130 9.55 19.51 1.80
N ARG A 131 8.45 20.23 1.55
CA ARG A 131 7.79 21.11 2.52
C ARG A 131 7.31 20.38 3.78
N SER A 132 6.91 19.12 3.66
CA SER A 132 6.45 18.30 4.78
C SER A 132 7.61 17.88 5.67
N VAL A 133 8.76 17.56 5.06
CA VAL A 133 9.98 17.14 5.77
C VAL A 133 10.62 18.33 6.50
N GLU A 134 10.70 19.48 5.85
CA GLU A 134 11.19 20.73 6.45
C GLU A 134 10.31 21.21 7.61
N ALA A 135 8.98 21.13 7.47
CA ALA A 135 8.05 21.52 8.52
C ALA A 135 8.11 20.61 9.76
N GLU A 136 8.51 19.34 9.59
CA GLU A 136 8.74 18.43 10.72
C GLU A 136 10.07 18.73 11.40
N ALA A 137 11.14 18.98 10.63
CA ALA A 137 12.44 19.37 11.17
C ALA A 137 12.33 20.64 12.05
N ALA A 138 11.57 21.64 11.58
CA ALA A 138 11.35 22.89 12.31
C ALA A 138 10.45 22.75 13.57
N ARG A 139 9.82 21.59 13.80
CA ARG A 139 8.98 21.34 14.99
C ARG A 139 9.74 20.62 16.12
N ILE A 140 10.92 20.10 15.82
CA ILE A 140 11.79 19.38 16.75
C ILE A 140 12.82 20.34 17.39
N ASP A 141 13.07 21.50 16.76
CA ASP A 141 13.80 22.64 17.33
C ASP A 141 12.92 23.52 18.23
#